data_AF-A0A2W6DL97-F1
#
_entry.id   AF-A0A2W6DL97-F1
#
_cell.length_a   1.000
_cell.length_b   1.000
_cell.length_c   1.000
_cell.angle_alpha   90.00
_cell.angle_beta   90.00
_cell.angle_gamma   90.00
#
_symmetry.space_group_name_H-M   'P 1'
#
loop_
_entity.id
_entity.type
_entity.pdbx_description
1 polymer ?
#
loop_
_entity_poly.entity_id
_entity_poly.type
_entity_poly.pdbx_seq_one_letter_code
_entity_poly.pdbx_strand_id
1 'polypeptide(L)'
;MLAVAGGGLLGLTLFLSYGLVLLAPIAVAVVIAQKRIRPLVVGAVAVAAVAAAFAGLGFWWLDGLSRTRIRYQQGSASARPYLYFLFADLAVLGLTIGPAGVAAVAWLRRRTAAFWLPAAALAGILLADVSGLSKSEVERIWLPFTPWLLAATAALPQRHQRWWLAAQLTTGLAVQTFIRTNW
;
A
#
# COMPACT_ATOMS: atom_id res chain seq x y z
N MET A 1 19.22 16.07 3.14
CA MET A 1 18.74 16.15 1.75
C MET A 1 17.77 15.04 1.40
N LEU A 2 18.15 13.75 1.46
CA LEU A 2 17.25 12.63 1.15
C LEU A 2 15.96 12.59 1.98
N ALA A 3 16.03 12.87 3.29
CA ALA A 3 14.83 12.91 4.14
C ALA A 3 13.85 14.04 3.78
N VAL A 4 14.37 15.18 3.32
CA VAL A 4 13.54 16.32 2.86
C VAL A 4 12.88 15.96 1.53
N ALA A 5 13.64 15.40 0.59
CA ALA A 5 13.11 14.95 -0.70
C ALA A 5 12.05 13.85 -0.52
N GLY A 6 12.33 12.84 0.31
CA GLY A 6 11.37 11.77 0.63
C GLY A 6 10.12 12.29 1.33
N GLY A 7 10.26 13.20 2.30
CA GLY A 7 9.13 13.86 2.95
C GLY A 7 8.32 14.75 2.00
N GLY A 8 8.98 15.49 1.11
CA GLY A 8 8.31 16.29 0.08
C GLY A 8 7.52 15.43 -0.91
N LEU A 9 8.11 14.33 -1.39
CA LEU A 9 7.42 13.35 -2.25
C LEU A 9 6.24 12.71 -1.53
N LEU A 10 6.41 12.28 -0.27
CA LEU A 10 5.31 11.76 0.55
C LEU A 10 4.21 12.82 0.71
N GLY A 11 4.57 14.07 0.97
CA GLY A 11 3.63 15.18 1.05
C GLY A 11 2.82 15.33 -0.24
N LEU A 12 3.48 15.35 -1.39
CA LEU A 12 2.81 15.42 -2.70
C LEU A 12 1.88 14.24 -2.95
N THR A 13 2.29 13.02 -2.56
CA THR A 13 1.44 11.83 -2.73
C THR A 13 0.11 11.92 -1.97
N LEU A 14 0.07 12.60 -0.81
CA LEU A 14 -1.17 12.82 -0.07
C LEU A 14 -2.20 13.63 -0.88
N PHE A 15 -1.75 14.52 -1.77
CA PHE A 15 -2.62 15.33 -2.63
C PHE A 15 -2.94 14.66 -3.97
N LEU A 16 -2.27 13.54 -4.30
CA LEU A 16 -2.60 12.72 -5.48
C LEU A 16 -3.63 11.62 -5.14
N SER A 17 -3.54 11.03 -3.95
CA SER A 17 -4.49 10.01 -3.49
C SER A 17 -4.54 9.95 -1.96
N TYR A 18 -5.76 10.00 -1.41
CA TYR A 18 -6.01 9.90 0.03
C TYR A 18 -5.52 8.58 0.64
N GLY A 19 -5.56 7.48 -0.13
CA GLY A 19 -5.10 6.17 0.34
C GLY A 19 -3.60 6.11 0.62
N LEU A 20 -2.81 7.01 0.02
CA LEU A 20 -1.35 7.04 0.21
C LEU A 20 -0.94 7.53 1.61
N VAL A 21 -1.87 8.07 2.40
CA VAL A 21 -1.64 8.32 3.83
C VAL A 21 -1.20 7.05 4.58
N LEU A 22 -1.64 5.88 4.11
CA LEU A 22 -1.31 4.59 4.70
C LEU A 22 0.12 4.12 4.39
N LEU A 23 0.90 4.88 3.61
CA LEU A 23 2.35 4.71 3.52
C LEU A 23 3.09 5.25 4.77
N ALA A 24 2.46 6.10 5.59
CA ALA A 24 3.07 6.64 6.80
C ALA A 24 3.56 5.55 7.79
N PRO A 25 2.79 4.46 8.06
CA PRO A 25 3.28 3.29 8.80
C PRO A 25 4.61 2.72 8.28
N ILE A 26 4.83 2.71 6.95
CA ILE A 26 6.07 2.21 6.36
C ILE A 26 7.23 3.15 6.68
N ALA A 27 7.01 4.48 6.61
CA ALA A 27 8.00 5.47 7.02
C ALA A 27 8.36 5.35 8.52
N VAL A 28 7.37 5.10 9.38
CA VAL A 28 7.58 4.84 10.81
C VAL A 28 8.33 3.53 11.04
N ALA A 29 8.04 2.47 10.29
CA ALA A 29 8.75 1.19 10.35
C ALA A 29 10.25 1.34 10.06
N VAL A 30 10.63 2.18 9.10
CA VAL A 30 12.04 2.50 8.82
C VAL A 30 12.73 3.13 10.04
N VAL A 31 12.04 4.03 10.74
CA VAL A 31 12.57 4.72 11.93
C VAL A 31 12.76 3.77 13.10
N ILE A 32 11.79 2.88 13.32
CA ILE A 32 11.87 1.82 14.33
C ILE A 32 13.08 0.92 14.04
N ALA A 33 13.25 0.51 12.78
CA ALA A 33 14.36 -0.33 12.36
C ALA A 33 15.73 0.37 12.49
N GLN A 34 15.82 1.66 12.12
CA GLN A 34 17.06 2.44 12.17
C GLN A 34 17.36 3.03 13.55
N LYS A 35 16.39 3.04 14.47
CA LYS A 35 16.45 3.70 15.79
C LYS A 35 16.87 5.17 15.71
N ARG A 36 16.46 5.86 14.65
CA ARG A 36 16.83 7.26 14.38
C ARG A 36 15.59 8.07 14.01
N ILE A 37 15.18 8.97 14.91
CA ILE A 37 13.97 9.79 14.71
C ILE A 37 14.20 11.01 13.81
N ARG A 38 15.45 11.50 13.71
CA ARG A 38 15.78 12.73 12.96
C ARG A 38 15.28 12.71 11.51
N PRO A 39 15.43 11.63 10.71
CA PRO A 39 14.86 11.56 9.36
C PRO A 39 13.34 11.69 9.33
N LEU A 40 12.64 11.13 10.33
CA LEU A 40 11.18 11.23 10.45
C LEU A 40 10.75 12.67 10.67
N VAL A 41 11.40 13.37 11.61
CA VAL A 41 11.08 14.76 11.92
C VAL A 41 11.31 15.65 10.71
N VAL A 42 12.47 15.50 10.05
CA VAL A 42 12.80 16.27 8.85
C VAL A 42 11.81 15.98 7.71
N GLY A 43 11.44 14.71 7.51
CA GLY A 43 10.43 14.33 6.53
C GLY A 43 9.04 14.88 6.85
N ALA A 44 8.63 14.83 8.13
CA ALA A 44 7.34 15.35 8.60
C ALA A 44 7.23 16.87 8.40
N VAL A 45 8.32 17.62 8.64
CA VAL A 45 8.36 19.05 8.33
C VAL A 45 8.18 19.30 6.83
N ALA A 46 8.80 18.49 5.96
CA ALA A 46 8.61 18.61 4.52
C ALA A 46 7.17 18.28 4.08
N VAL A 47 6.55 17.24 4.65
CA VAL A 47 5.12 16.92 4.43
C VAL A 47 4.24 18.09 4.85
N ALA A 48 4.47 18.66 6.04
CA ALA A 48 3.72 19.80 6.56
C ALA A 48 3.89 21.04 5.68
N ALA A 49 5.09 21.30 5.15
CA ALA A 49 5.34 22.40 4.23
C ALA A 49 4.54 22.25 2.92
N VAL A 50 4.48 21.04 2.34
CA VAL A 50 3.64 20.76 1.17
C VAL A 50 2.17 20.99 1.51
N ALA A 51 1.69 20.47 2.66
CA ALA A 51 0.31 20.64 3.06
C ALA A 51 -0.07 22.11 3.30
N ALA A 52 0.82 22.88 3.92
CA ALA A 52 0.66 24.32 4.13
C ALA A 52 0.63 25.09 2.80
N ALA A 53 1.44 24.69 1.81
CA ALA A 53 1.40 25.29 0.49
C ALA A 53 0.03 25.08 -0.19
N PHE A 54 -0.50 23.86 -0.21
CA PHE A 54 -1.84 23.59 -0.75
C PHE A 54 -2.95 24.30 0.04
N ALA A 55 -2.85 24.36 1.36
CA ALA A 55 -3.78 25.11 2.19
C ALA A 55 -3.75 26.61 1.87
N GLY A 56 -2.57 27.19 1.68
CA GLY A 56 -2.38 28.57 1.24
C GLY A 56 -2.92 28.85 -0.17
N LEU A 57 -2.99 27.82 -1.02
CA LEU A 57 -3.65 27.86 -2.33
C LEU A 57 -5.17 27.60 -2.27
N GLY A 58 -5.74 27.48 -1.07
CA GLY A 58 -7.18 27.31 -0.84
C GLY A 58 -7.67 25.85 -0.82
N PHE A 59 -6.76 24.87 -0.80
CA PHE A 59 -7.11 23.45 -0.73
C PHE A 59 -6.79 22.85 0.64
N TRP A 60 -7.82 22.64 1.46
CA TRP A 60 -7.68 21.94 2.74
C TRP A 60 -7.92 20.42 2.58
N TRP A 61 -6.90 19.63 2.94
CA TRP A 61 -6.88 18.19 2.67
C TRP A 61 -8.05 17.44 3.33
N LEU A 62 -8.41 17.78 4.56
CA LEU A 62 -9.49 17.12 5.31
C LEU A 62 -10.88 17.40 4.72
N ASP A 63 -11.08 18.60 4.18
CA ASP A 63 -12.32 18.94 3.48
C ASP A 63 -12.44 18.12 2.21
N GLY A 64 -11.36 18.04 1.45
CA GLY A 64 -11.31 17.19 0.26
C GLY A 64 -11.57 15.71 0.57
N LEU A 65 -11.00 15.17 1.65
CA LEU A 65 -11.26 13.79 2.09
C LEU A 65 -12.75 13.57 2.41
N SER A 66 -13.34 14.49 3.17
CA SER A 66 -14.75 14.43 3.57
C SER A 66 -15.67 14.49 2.35
N ARG A 67 -15.39 15.39 1.40
CA ARG A 67 -16.13 15.53 0.13
C ARG A 67 -15.99 14.28 -0.73
N THR A 68 -14.78 13.71 -0.85
CA THR A 68 -14.54 12.46 -1.58
C THR A 68 -15.31 11.30 -0.96
N ARG A 69 -15.34 11.18 0.37
CA ARG A 69 -16.09 10.12 1.06
C ARG A 69 -17.59 10.20 0.76
N ILE A 70 -18.16 11.40 0.80
CA ILE A 70 -19.58 11.63 0.45
C ILE A 70 -19.85 11.22 -1.00
N ARG A 71 -19.00 11.66 -1.94
CA ARG A 71 -19.16 11.33 -3.36
C ARG A 71 -19.00 9.83 -3.63
N TYR A 72 -18.05 9.18 -2.95
CA TYR A 72 -17.84 7.74 -3.02
C TYR A 72 -19.09 6.98 -2.54
N GLN A 73 -19.68 7.41 -1.43
CA GLN A 73 -20.92 6.84 -0.89
C GLN A 73 -22.13 7.03 -1.82
N GLN A 74 -22.26 8.21 -2.41
CA GLN A 74 -23.33 8.52 -3.38
C GLN A 74 -23.17 7.74 -4.69
N GLY A 75 -21.93 7.43 -5.08
CA GLY A 75 -21.63 6.66 -6.28
C GLY A 75 -21.55 5.16 -6.01
N SER A 76 -20.43 4.58 -6.46
CA SER A 76 -20.24 3.14 -6.60
C SER A 76 -20.19 2.36 -5.28
N ALA A 77 -20.08 3.02 -4.12
CA ALA A 77 -20.03 2.30 -2.84
C ALA A 77 -21.32 1.55 -2.52
N SER A 78 -22.48 2.06 -2.97
CA SER A 78 -23.80 1.48 -2.74
C SER A 78 -24.02 0.19 -3.54
N ALA A 79 -23.43 0.09 -4.73
CA ALA A 79 -23.51 -1.07 -5.60
C ALA A 79 -22.51 -2.20 -5.24
N ARG A 80 -21.58 -1.95 -4.30
CA ARG A 80 -20.48 -2.86 -3.94
C ARG A 80 -20.69 -3.42 -2.53
N PRO A 81 -21.16 -4.67 -2.36
CA PRO A 81 -21.41 -5.26 -1.05
C PRO A 81 -20.13 -5.30 -0.19
N TYR A 82 -20.19 -4.72 1.00
CA TYR A 82 -19.00 -4.57 1.86
C TYR A 82 -18.36 -5.92 2.20
N LEU A 83 -19.14 -6.89 2.68
CA LEU A 83 -18.62 -8.20 3.10
C LEU A 83 -17.99 -8.99 1.95
N TYR A 84 -18.52 -8.86 0.73
CA TYR A 84 -17.93 -9.52 -0.43
C TYR A 84 -16.55 -8.94 -0.73
N PHE A 85 -16.44 -7.61 -0.82
CA PHE A 85 -15.19 -6.95 -1.16
C PHE A 85 -14.13 -7.05 -0.07
N LEU A 86 -14.53 -7.11 1.21
CA LEU A 86 -13.60 -7.38 2.32
C LEU A 86 -12.75 -8.66 2.13
N PHE A 87 -13.27 -9.67 1.42
CA PHE A 87 -12.52 -10.89 1.13
C PHE A 87 -12.01 -10.93 -0.31
N ALA A 88 -12.82 -10.47 -1.27
CA ALA A 88 -12.44 -10.47 -2.68
C ALA A 88 -11.21 -9.58 -2.93
N ASP A 89 -11.13 -8.43 -2.26
CA ASP A 89 -10.00 -7.51 -2.39
C ASP A 89 -8.68 -8.15 -1.92
N LEU A 90 -8.71 -8.88 -0.79
CA LEU A 90 -7.55 -9.63 -0.30
C LEU A 90 -7.16 -10.79 -1.22
N ALA A 91 -8.13 -11.43 -1.87
CA ALA A 91 -7.84 -12.46 -2.88
C ALA A 91 -7.15 -11.86 -4.11
N VAL A 92 -7.60 -10.69 -4.58
CA VAL A 92 -6.98 -9.94 -5.69
C VAL A 92 -5.57 -9.48 -5.32
N LEU A 93 -5.34 -9.03 -4.08
CA LEU A 93 -4.00 -8.76 -3.58
C LEU A 93 -3.13 -10.02 -3.64
N GLY A 94 -3.65 -11.17 -3.21
CA GLY A 94 -2.95 -12.45 -3.27
C GLY A 94 -2.53 -12.82 -4.70
N LEU A 95 -3.39 -12.57 -5.69
CA LEU A 95 -3.05 -12.72 -7.11
C LEU A 95 -2.00 -11.70 -7.57
N THR A 96 -2.09 -10.46 -7.10
CA THR A 96 -1.18 -9.36 -7.45
C THR A 96 0.24 -9.62 -6.96
N ILE A 97 0.39 -10.06 -5.71
CA ILE A 97 1.69 -10.41 -5.14
C ILE A 97 2.13 -11.84 -5.53
N GLY A 98 1.21 -12.64 -6.06
CA GLY A 98 1.34 -14.03 -6.53
C GLY A 98 1.77 -15.04 -5.44
N PRO A 99 1.94 -16.33 -5.82
CA PRO A 99 2.20 -17.40 -4.85
C PRO A 99 3.46 -17.21 -3.99
N ALA A 100 4.56 -16.68 -4.57
CA ALA A 100 5.76 -16.39 -3.80
C ALA A 100 5.54 -15.29 -2.75
N GLY A 101 4.84 -14.21 -3.10
CA GLY A 101 4.48 -13.13 -2.17
C GLY A 101 3.55 -13.62 -1.07
N VAL A 102 2.52 -14.39 -1.42
CA VAL A 102 1.60 -15.00 -0.44
C VAL A 102 2.36 -15.91 0.54
N ALA A 103 3.21 -16.80 0.03
CA ALA A 103 4.02 -17.68 0.87
C ALA A 103 4.95 -16.88 1.79
N ALA A 104 5.60 -15.83 1.27
CA ALA A 104 6.49 -14.98 2.04
C ALA A 104 5.77 -14.21 3.16
N VAL A 105 4.58 -13.68 2.88
CA VAL A 105 3.74 -13.00 3.89
C VAL A 105 3.23 -14.00 4.94
N ALA A 106 2.78 -15.19 4.52
CA ALA A 106 2.34 -16.23 5.44
C ALA A 106 3.47 -16.71 6.37
N TRP A 107 4.72 -16.66 5.91
CA TRP A 107 5.89 -17.10 6.66
C TRP A 107 6.66 -15.93 7.28
N LEU A 108 6.06 -14.74 7.31
CA LEU A 108 6.67 -13.54 7.84
C LEU A 108 6.88 -13.66 9.35
N ARG A 109 8.14 -13.78 9.77
CA ARG A 109 8.53 -13.93 11.19
C ARG A 109 9.22 -12.67 11.69
N ARG A 110 8.94 -12.26 12.94
CA ARG A 110 9.57 -11.13 13.66
C ARG A 110 11.10 -11.24 13.90
N ARG A 111 11.79 -12.15 13.21
CA ARG A 111 13.23 -12.41 13.37
C ARG A 111 14.09 -11.87 12.22
N THR A 112 13.49 -11.42 11.13
CA THR A 112 14.24 -10.82 10.02
C THR A 112 14.21 -9.29 10.14
N ALA A 113 15.32 -8.63 9.85
CA ALA A 113 15.36 -7.16 9.77
C ALA A 113 14.36 -6.62 8.72
N ALA A 114 14.05 -7.43 7.71
CA ALA A 114 13.06 -7.17 6.69
C ALA A 114 11.60 -7.31 7.18
N PHE A 115 11.32 -7.69 8.44
CA PHE A 115 9.95 -7.89 8.93
C PHE A 115 9.11 -6.60 8.91
N TRP A 116 9.70 -5.47 9.29
CA TRP A 116 8.95 -4.25 9.59
C TRP A 116 8.29 -3.62 8.38
N LEU A 117 8.91 -3.69 7.19
CA LEU A 117 8.36 -3.07 5.97
C LEU A 117 7.15 -3.83 5.42
N PRO A 118 7.20 -5.16 5.18
CA PRO A 118 6.04 -5.94 4.77
C PRO A 118 4.94 -5.92 5.82
N ALA A 119 5.28 -5.96 7.11
CA ALA A 119 4.28 -5.89 8.17
C ALA A 119 3.55 -4.54 8.19
N ALA A 120 4.26 -3.43 8.02
CA ALA A 120 3.65 -2.10 7.94
C ALA A 120 2.80 -1.94 6.67
N ALA A 121 3.25 -2.48 5.54
CA ALA A 121 2.50 -2.48 4.30
C ALA A 121 1.21 -3.30 4.42
N LEU A 122 1.29 -4.51 5.00
CA LEU A 122 0.12 -5.35 5.26
C LEU A 122 -0.86 -4.67 6.21
N ALA A 123 -0.37 -4.05 7.28
CA ALA A 123 -1.22 -3.30 8.21
C ALA A 123 -1.92 -2.13 7.50
N GLY A 124 -1.20 -1.38 6.66
CA GLY A 124 -1.78 -0.32 5.83
C GLY A 124 -2.88 -0.84 4.91
N ILE A 125 -2.66 -1.97 4.24
CA ILE A 125 -3.66 -2.61 3.37
C ILE A 125 -4.88 -3.05 4.17
N LEU A 126 -4.71 -3.74 5.30
CA LEU A 126 -5.83 -4.19 6.12
C LEU A 126 -6.66 -3.01 6.67
N LEU A 127 -6.01 -1.90 7.03
CA LEU A 127 -6.71 -0.67 7.39
C LEU A 127 -7.47 -0.07 6.20
N ALA A 128 -6.87 -0.08 5.01
CA ALA A 128 -7.51 0.39 3.78
C ALA A 128 -8.75 -0.46 3.43
N ASP A 129 -8.64 -1.78 3.61
CA ASP A 129 -9.68 -2.77 3.33
C ASP A 129 -10.87 -2.63 4.28
N VAL A 130 -10.58 -2.63 5.60
CA VAL A 130 -11.60 -2.43 6.65
C VAL A 130 -12.27 -1.05 6.56
N SER A 131 -11.58 -0.04 6.04
CA SER A 131 -12.20 1.28 5.83
C SER A 131 -13.33 1.25 4.78
N GLY A 132 -13.32 0.25 3.89
CA GLY A 132 -14.28 0.12 2.79
C GLY A 132 -14.16 1.20 1.71
N LEU A 133 -13.09 2.01 1.72
CA LEU A 133 -12.84 3.06 0.73
C LEU A 133 -12.12 2.55 -0.53
N SER A 134 -11.63 1.29 -0.51
CA SER A 134 -10.85 0.70 -1.61
C SER A 134 -11.61 -0.36 -2.42
N LYS A 135 -12.89 -0.61 -2.09
CA LYS A 135 -13.65 -1.76 -2.62
C LYS A 135 -13.55 -1.87 -4.14
N SER A 136 -13.06 -3.00 -4.65
CA SER A 136 -12.96 -3.31 -6.08
C SER A 136 -12.03 -2.42 -6.93
N GLU A 137 -11.12 -1.66 -6.32
CA GLU A 137 -10.12 -0.86 -7.03
C GLU A 137 -8.70 -1.15 -6.49
N VAL A 138 -8.55 -2.29 -5.82
CA VAL A 138 -7.38 -2.58 -4.99
C VAL A 138 -6.13 -2.86 -5.81
N GLU A 139 -6.28 -3.38 -7.01
CA GLU A 139 -5.20 -3.54 -7.98
C GLU A 139 -4.52 -2.21 -8.34
N ARG A 140 -5.23 -1.07 -8.16
CA ARG A 140 -4.69 0.28 -8.36
C ARG A 140 -4.32 0.95 -7.05
N ILE A 141 -5.21 0.92 -6.06
CA ILE A 141 -5.04 1.65 -4.79
C ILE A 141 -3.94 1.00 -3.94
N TRP A 142 -3.82 -0.33 -3.96
CA TRP A 142 -2.84 -1.05 -3.15
C TRP A 142 -1.51 -1.30 -3.86
N LEU A 143 -1.42 -1.02 -5.16
CA LEU A 143 -0.18 -1.17 -5.94
C LEU A 143 1.06 -0.53 -5.28
N PRO A 144 0.98 0.67 -4.66
CA PRO A 144 2.13 1.30 -3.97
C PRO A 144 2.65 0.49 -2.77
N PHE A 145 1.85 -0.43 -2.23
CA PHE A 145 2.19 -1.29 -1.09
C PHE A 145 2.85 -2.60 -1.53
N THR A 146 2.56 -3.06 -2.74
CA THR A 146 3.05 -4.35 -3.28
C THR A 146 4.58 -4.53 -3.20
N PRO A 147 5.42 -3.55 -3.59
CA PRO A 147 6.87 -3.72 -3.49
C PRO A 147 7.36 -3.99 -2.06
N TRP A 148 6.70 -3.38 -1.06
CA TRP A 148 7.04 -3.56 0.34
C TRP A 148 6.61 -4.93 0.87
N LEU A 149 5.49 -5.48 0.38
CA LEU A 149 5.12 -6.88 0.65
C LEU A 149 6.11 -7.85 0.00
N LEU A 150 6.50 -7.60 -1.25
CA LEU A 150 7.46 -8.43 -1.97
C LEU A 150 8.85 -8.44 -1.32
N ALA A 151 9.22 -7.42 -0.53
CA ALA A 151 10.45 -7.48 0.26
C ALA A 151 10.49 -8.69 1.22
N ALA A 152 9.35 -9.25 1.61
CA ALA A 152 9.28 -10.48 2.40
C ALA A 152 9.86 -11.70 1.66
N THR A 153 9.86 -11.72 0.32
CA THR A 153 10.35 -12.86 -0.46
C THR A 153 11.85 -13.06 -0.30
N ALA A 154 12.59 -12.05 0.19
CA ALA A 154 14.00 -12.18 0.56
C ALA A 154 14.23 -13.22 1.67
N ALA A 155 13.18 -13.57 2.44
CA ALA A 155 13.24 -14.62 3.46
C ALA A 155 12.95 -16.04 2.90
N LEU A 156 12.56 -16.17 1.63
CA LEU A 156 12.29 -17.48 1.04
C LEU A 156 13.59 -18.28 0.83
N PRO A 157 13.56 -19.61 0.99
CA PRO A 157 14.74 -20.44 0.76
C PRO A 157 15.26 -20.33 -0.68
N GLN A 158 16.55 -19.99 -0.84
CA GLN A 158 17.20 -19.87 -2.15
C GLN A 158 17.05 -21.13 -3.01
N ARG A 159 17.07 -22.32 -2.39
CA ARG A 159 16.90 -23.61 -3.07
C ARG A 159 15.62 -23.74 -3.90
N HIS A 160 14.58 -22.97 -3.59
CA HIS A 160 13.28 -23.01 -4.27
C HIS A 160 13.03 -21.79 -5.16
N GLN A 161 13.99 -20.88 -5.33
CA GLN A 161 13.80 -19.62 -6.05
C GLN A 161 13.28 -19.79 -7.48
N ARG A 162 13.83 -20.75 -8.24
CA ARG A 162 13.36 -21.05 -9.60
C ARG A 162 11.90 -21.49 -9.66
N TRP A 163 11.44 -22.24 -8.65
CA TRP A 163 10.07 -22.72 -8.57
C TRP A 163 9.12 -21.58 -8.18
N TRP A 164 9.55 -20.70 -7.28
CA TRP A 164 8.80 -19.48 -6.96
C TRP A 164 8.65 -18.56 -8.17
N LEU A 165 9.72 -18.35 -8.95
CA LEU A 165 9.66 -17.55 -10.17
C LEU A 165 8.76 -18.20 -11.23
N ALA A 166 8.84 -19.52 -11.42
CA ALA A 166 7.98 -20.25 -12.34
C ALA A 166 6.50 -20.16 -11.94
N ALA A 167 6.21 -20.28 -10.64
CA ALA A 167 4.85 -20.11 -10.12
C ALA A 167 4.34 -18.68 -10.37
N GLN A 168 5.19 -17.66 -10.13
CA GLN A 168 4.85 -16.26 -10.36
C GLN A 168 4.56 -15.96 -11.82
N LEU A 169 5.43 -16.44 -12.71
CA LEU A 169 5.26 -16.29 -14.14
C LEU A 169 3.97 -16.97 -14.61
N THR A 170 3.72 -18.20 -14.14
CA THR A 170 2.52 -18.94 -14.47
C THR A 170 1.26 -18.22 -14.00
N THR A 171 1.25 -17.69 -12.77
CA THR A 171 0.11 -16.90 -12.25
C THR A 171 -0.12 -15.64 -13.07
N GLY A 172 0.94 -14.88 -13.37
CA GLY A 172 0.82 -13.66 -14.18
C GLY A 172 0.32 -13.95 -15.59
N LEU A 173 0.85 -14.98 -16.26
CA LEU A 173 0.39 -15.42 -17.57
C LEU A 173 -1.05 -15.92 -17.54
N ALA A 174 -1.43 -16.68 -16.51
CA ALA A 174 -2.80 -17.17 -16.36
C ALA A 174 -3.79 -16.01 -16.19
N VAL A 175 -3.49 -15.05 -15.32
CA VAL A 175 -4.31 -13.83 -15.16
C VAL A 175 -4.40 -13.08 -16.48
N GLN A 176 -3.29 -12.83 -17.16
CA GLN A 176 -3.26 -12.10 -18.43
C GLN A 176 -4.03 -12.82 -19.56
N THR A 177 -3.99 -14.15 -19.59
CA THR A 177 -4.57 -14.94 -20.70
C THR A 177 -6.03 -15.25 -20.47
N PHE A 178 -6.43 -15.57 -19.23
CA PHE A 178 -7.77 -16.05 -18.91
C PHE A 178 -8.71 -14.96 -18.38
N ILE A 179 -8.18 -13.87 -17.82
CA ILE A 179 -9.01 -12.79 -17.28
C ILE A 179 -9.10 -11.67 -18.30
N ARG A 180 -10.28 -11.52 -18.90
CA ARG A 180 -10.60 -10.31 -19.65
C ARG A 180 -10.86 -9.18 -18.69
N THR A 181 -9.95 -8.22 -18.66
CA THR A 181 -10.17 -6.97 -17.95
C THR A 181 -10.88 -6.00 -18.88
N ASN A 182 -12.10 -5.61 -18.51
CA ASN A 182 -12.84 -4.57 -19.21
C ASN A 182 -12.39 -3.23 -18.64
N TRP A 183 -11.25 -2.73 -19.11
CA TRP A 183 -10.88 -1.33 -18.91
C TRP A 183 -11.42 -0.49 -20.06
#